data_AF-A0AA39G062-F1
#
_entry.id   AF-A0AA39G062-F1
#
_cell.length_a   1.000
_cell.length_b   1.000
_cell.length_c   1.000
_cell.angle_alpha   90.00
_cell.angle_beta   90.00
_cell.angle_gamma   90.00
#
_symmetry.space_group_name_H-M   'P 1'
#
loop_
_entity.id
_entity.type
_entity.pdbx_description
1 polymer ?
#
loop_
_entity_poly.entity_id
_entity_poly.type
_entity_poly.pdbx_seq_one_letter_code
_entity_poly.pdbx_strand_id
1 'polypeptide(L)'
;MKMFYLILIISFIGSNLAQTPGFGSCPSVKTVSSFDPSKYVGLWYENRRSIPNFFELGGKCVTANYSANNDRTIKVVNRKISWLTGTESVIVGSAYADSLQCGNDTGCSKLIVEFPIPIVGNVQGTYWILDTDYTSYSVVWSCTDFLFHHLKYLWLLTREPKPIQSVLDKADAIMEQYGIADTPTMATNQDDCP
;
A
#
# COMPACT_ATOMS: atom_id res chain seq x y z
N MET A 1 46.51 17.97 47.69
CA MET A 1 47.35 16.85 47.21
C MET A 1 46.44 15.76 46.68
N LYS A 2 46.55 15.50 45.36
CA LYS A 2 45.94 14.45 44.49
C LYS A 2 44.48 14.01 44.78
N MET A 3 43.57 14.65 44.04
CA MET A 3 42.17 14.28 43.85
C MET A 3 42.09 13.21 42.75
N PHE A 4 41.62 12.00 43.07
CA PHE A 4 41.33 10.95 42.08
C PHE A 4 39.85 11.05 41.68
N TYR A 5 39.59 11.45 40.44
CA TYR A 5 38.26 11.40 39.84
C TYR A 5 38.00 9.99 39.30
N LEU A 6 36.96 9.33 39.82
CA LEU A 6 36.44 8.09 39.27
C LEU A 6 35.54 8.44 38.07
N ILE A 7 36.03 8.25 36.86
CA ILE A 7 35.25 8.44 35.63
C ILE A 7 34.35 7.20 35.44
N LEU A 8 33.06 7.34 35.73
CA LEU A 8 32.04 6.38 35.31
C LEU A 8 31.79 6.59 33.81
N ILE A 9 32.32 5.70 32.97
CA ILE A 9 31.96 5.64 31.55
C ILE A 9 30.59 4.97 31.45
N ILE A 10 29.53 5.78 31.39
CA ILE A 10 28.20 5.31 31.02
C ILE A 10 28.23 5.10 29.50
N SER A 11 28.45 3.85 29.09
CA SER A 11 28.23 3.43 27.70
C SER A 11 26.75 3.62 27.37
N PHE A 12 26.45 4.66 26.59
CA PHE A 12 25.15 4.83 25.97
C PHE A 12 25.04 3.76 24.88
N ILE A 13 24.51 2.60 25.25
CA ILE A 13 24.07 1.61 24.27
C ILE A 13 22.85 2.22 23.60
N GLY A 14 23.08 2.93 22.49
CA GLY A 14 22.02 3.33 21.59
C GLY A 14 21.33 2.06 21.11
N SER A 15 20.11 1.84 21.58
CA SER A 15 19.21 0.83 21.04
C SER A 15 18.97 1.19 19.58
N ASN A 16 19.74 0.56 18.70
CA ASN A 16 19.33 0.40 17.32
C ASN A 16 18.04 -0.41 17.38
N LEU A 17 16.90 0.22 17.09
CA LEU A 17 15.66 -0.47 16.83
C LEU A 17 15.86 -1.28 15.54
N ALA A 18 16.40 -2.48 15.71
CA ALA A 18 16.41 -3.51 14.71
C ALA A 18 14.94 -3.86 14.39
N GLN A 19 14.55 -3.50 13.16
CA GLN A 19 13.40 -3.95 12.38
C GLN A 19 12.37 -4.81 13.14
N THR A 20 11.19 -4.26 13.43
CA THR A 20 10.08 -5.01 14.02
C THR A 20 9.44 -5.97 13.00
N PRO A 21 9.48 -7.30 13.23
CA PRO A 21 8.38 -8.14 12.81
C PRO A 21 7.15 -7.72 13.64
N GLY A 22 6.03 -7.43 12.98
CA GLY A 22 4.81 -7.01 13.66
C GLY A 22 4.24 -8.13 14.53
N PHE A 23 4.14 -7.90 15.84
CA PHE A 23 3.37 -8.71 16.77
C PHE A 23 2.10 -7.96 17.16
N GLY A 24 0.99 -8.67 17.33
CA GLY A 24 -0.31 -8.08 17.65
C GLY A 24 -1.15 -7.73 16.42
N SER A 25 -2.35 -7.21 16.66
CA SER A 25 -3.34 -6.91 15.62
C SER A 25 -2.91 -5.74 14.73
N CYS A 26 -3.49 -5.68 13.54
CA CYS A 26 -3.37 -4.56 12.62
C CYS A 26 -3.64 -3.21 13.32
N PRO A 27 -2.81 -2.18 13.07
CA PRO A 27 -3.03 -0.86 13.65
C PRO A 27 -4.35 -0.28 13.14
N SER A 28 -5.03 0.48 14.00
CA SER A 28 -6.21 1.24 13.59
C SER A 28 -5.77 2.45 12.78
N VAL A 29 -6.13 2.46 11.50
CA VAL A 29 -5.84 3.56 10.57
C VAL A 29 -7.15 4.24 10.15
N LYS A 30 -7.13 5.56 10.00
CA LYS A 30 -8.25 6.29 9.40
C LYS A 30 -8.11 6.24 7.88
N THR A 31 -9.26 6.29 7.22
CA THR A 31 -9.37 6.27 5.77
C THR A 31 -10.20 7.46 5.32
N VAL A 32 -10.21 7.77 4.02
CA VAL A 32 -10.98 8.88 3.45
C VAL A 32 -12.46 8.79 3.84
N SER A 33 -13.00 9.80 4.52
CA SER A 33 -14.34 9.74 5.13
C SER A 33 -15.51 9.87 4.15
N SER A 34 -15.27 10.31 2.92
CA SER A 34 -16.30 10.49 1.89
C SER A 34 -15.71 10.17 0.53
N PHE A 35 -15.33 8.90 0.37
CA PHE A 35 -14.72 8.40 -0.83
C PHE A 35 -15.70 8.43 -2.00
N ASP A 36 -15.27 9.01 -3.13
CA ASP A 36 -16.03 9.05 -4.36
C ASP A 36 -15.40 8.12 -5.40
N PRO A 37 -15.93 6.89 -5.59
CA PRO A 37 -15.39 5.94 -6.55
C PRO A 37 -15.32 6.50 -7.97
N SER A 38 -16.27 7.37 -8.35
CA SER A 38 -16.36 7.93 -9.70
C SER A 38 -15.18 8.85 -10.05
N LYS A 39 -14.54 9.46 -9.04
CA LYS A 39 -13.31 10.25 -9.21
C LYS A 39 -12.05 9.38 -9.15
N TYR A 40 -12.15 8.20 -8.53
CA TYR A 40 -11.03 7.29 -8.35
C TYR A 40 -10.76 6.38 -9.55
N VAL A 41 -11.78 6.12 -10.39
CA VAL A 41 -11.64 5.29 -11.60
C VAL A 41 -10.56 5.82 -12.56
N GLY A 42 -10.14 4.96 -13.47
CA GLY A 42 -9.09 5.21 -14.45
C GLY A 42 -7.76 4.58 -14.07
N LEU A 43 -6.72 5.00 -14.79
CA LEU A 43 -5.37 4.46 -14.66
C LEU A 43 -4.64 5.06 -13.46
N TRP A 44 -3.96 4.18 -12.73
CA TRP A 44 -3.01 4.50 -11.68
C TRP A 44 -1.71 3.75 -11.94
N TYR A 45 -0.59 4.44 -11.77
CA TYR A 45 0.74 3.86 -11.77
C TYR A 45 1.14 3.56 -10.33
N GLU A 46 1.72 2.39 -10.11
CA GLU A 46 2.33 2.11 -8.82
C GLU A 46 3.69 2.83 -8.76
N ASN A 47 3.82 3.79 -7.85
CA ASN A 47 5.08 4.50 -7.64
C ASN A 47 6.01 3.72 -6.70
N ARG A 48 5.46 3.20 -5.61
CA ARG A 48 6.15 2.35 -4.63
C ARG A 48 5.20 1.42 -3.92
N ARG A 49 5.77 0.34 -3.38
CA ARG A 49 5.07 -0.67 -2.60
C ARG A 49 5.89 -1.13 -1.40
N SER A 50 5.23 -1.66 -0.38
CA SER A 50 5.89 -2.31 0.75
C SER A 50 6.68 -3.56 0.34
N ILE A 51 7.73 -3.89 1.07
CA ILE A 51 8.51 -5.12 0.93
C ILE A 51 8.40 -5.94 2.24
N PRO A 52 8.20 -7.27 2.16
CA PRO A 52 7.99 -8.05 0.95
C PRO A 52 6.56 -7.92 0.41
N ASN A 53 6.44 -7.83 -0.93
CA ASN A 53 5.16 -7.97 -1.63
C ASN A 53 5.33 -9.03 -2.72
N PHE A 54 4.91 -10.26 -2.39
CA PHE A 54 5.17 -11.44 -3.22
C PHE A 54 4.33 -11.47 -4.50
N PHE A 55 3.17 -10.80 -4.52
CA PHE A 55 2.27 -10.77 -5.69
C PHE A 55 2.92 -10.07 -6.89
N GLU A 56 3.77 -9.09 -6.61
CA GLU A 56 4.35 -8.19 -7.60
C GLU A 56 5.86 -8.32 -7.70
N LEU A 57 6.41 -9.36 -7.07
CA LEU A 57 7.83 -9.69 -7.13
C LEU A 57 8.26 -9.79 -8.60
N GLY A 58 9.35 -9.08 -8.89
CA GLY A 58 9.92 -9.02 -10.22
C GLY A 58 9.09 -8.30 -11.29
N GLY A 59 8.14 -7.44 -10.90
CA GLY A 59 7.41 -6.57 -11.81
C GLY A 59 8.02 -5.17 -11.96
N LYS A 60 8.06 -4.66 -13.19
CA LYS A 60 8.17 -3.24 -13.56
C LYS A 60 6.91 -2.80 -14.32
N CYS A 61 6.78 -1.49 -14.59
CA CYS A 61 5.65 -0.92 -15.34
C CYS A 61 4.30 -1.32 -14.74
N VAL A 62 4.22 -1.29 -13.40
CA VAL A 62 3.05 -1.80 -12.68
C VAL A 62 1.96 -0.73 -12.69
N THR A 63 0.78 -1.13 -13.13
CA THR A 63 -0.39 -0.24 -13.21
C THR A 63 -1.63 -0.95 -12.70
N ALA A 64 -2.54 -0.17 -12.14
CA ALA A 64 -3.91 -0.58 -11.84
C ALA A 64 -4.88 0.30 -12.62
N ASN A 65 -5.75 -0.29 -13.43
CA ASN A 65 -6.82 0.42 -14.11
C ASN A 65 -8.17 0.02 -13.51
N TYR A 66 -8.89 1.03 -13.01
CA TYR A 66 -10.17 0.86 -12.35
C TYR A 66 -11.32 1.32 -13.26
N SER A 67 -12.37 0.52 -13.38
CA SER A 67 -13.59 0.92 -14.10
C SER A 67 -14.84 0.49 -13.34
N ALA A 68 -15.85 1.36 -13.27
CA ALA A 68 -17.11 1.03 -12.61
C ALA A 68 -17.88 -0.06 -13.37
N ASN A 69 -18.47 -1.00 -12.64
CA ASN A 69 -19.45 -1.96 -13.14
C ASN A 69 -20.88 -1.48 -12.82
N ASN A 70 -21.88 -2.11 -13.45
CA ASN A 70 -23.30 -1.77 -13.26
C ASN A 70 -23.86 -2.21 -11.89
N ASP A 71 -23.15 -3.08 -11.17
CA ASP A 71 -23.57 -3.69 -9.90
C ASP A 71 -22.95 -2.99 -8.66
N ARG A 72 -22.42 -1.77 -8.85
CA ARG A 72 -21.70 -0.97 -7.84
C ARG A 72 -20.34 -1.54 -7.41
N THR A 73 -19.85 -2.58 -8.07
CA THR A 73 -18.46 -3.02 -7.94
C THR A 73 -17.55 -2.24 -8.90
N ILE A 74 -16.25 -2.29 -8.64
CA ILE A 74 -15.21 -1.72 -9.50
C ILE A 74 -14.44 -2.87 -10.11
N LYS A 75 -14.35 -2.95 -11.43
CA LYS A 75 -13.40 -3.84 -12.10
C LYS A 75 -11.99 -3.31 -11.91
N VAL A 76 -11.09 -4.21 -11.53
CA VAL A 76 -9.66 -3.93 -11.34
C VAL A 76 -8.88 -4.68 -12.40
N VAL A 77 -8.05 -3.98 -13.17
CA VAL A 77 -7.11 -4.59 -14.11
C VAL A 77 -5.70 -4.20 -13.71
N ASN A 78 -4.98 -5.15 -13.11
CA ASN A 78 -3.57 -4.96 -12.76
C ASN A 78 -2.69 -5.53 -13.87
N ARG A 79 -1.66 -4.76 -14.24
CA ARG A 79 -0.67 -5.14 -15.26
C ARG A 79 0.72 -4.97 -14.67
N LYS A 80 1.63 -5.89 -15.00
CA LYS A 80 3.07 -5.77 -14.72
C LYS A 80 3.88 -6.40 -15.85
N ILE A 81 5.12 -5.96 -16.00
CA ILE A 81 6.11 -6.55 -16.91
C ILE A 81 7.22 -7.18 -16.09
N SER A 82 7.57 -8.43 -16.40
CA SER A 82 8.71 -9.11 -15.79
C SER A 82 10.02 -8.40 -16.15
N TRP A 83 10.80 -7.95 -15.16
CA TRP A 83 12.13 -7.37 -15.44
C TRP A 83 13.13 -8.40 -16.01
N LEU A 84 12.87 -9.70 -15.77
CA LEU A 84 13.73 -10.80 -16.23
C LEU A 84 13.45 -11.19 -17.67
N THR A 85 12.17 -11.27 -18.05
CA THR A 85 11.75 -11.86 -19.33
C THR A 85 11.14 -10.85 -20.29
N GLY A 86 10.82 -9.63 -19.82
CA GLY A 86 10.04 -8.65 -20.57
C GLY A 86 8.59 -9.07 -20.82
N THR A 87 8.15 -10.22 -20.28
CA THR A 87 6.81 -10.74 -20.48
C THR A 87 5.81 -9.95 -19.64
N GLU A 88 4.72 -9.60 -20.27
CA GLU A 88 3.59 -8.96 -19.63
C GLU A 88 2.70 -9.97 -18.90
N SER A 89 2.25 -9.58 -17.71
CA SER A 89 1.27 -10.30 -16.90
C SER A 89 0.11 -9.36 -16.59
N VAL A 90 -1.11 -9.87 -16.78
CA VAL A 90 -2.36 -9.15 -16.47
C VAL A 90 -3.20 -10.01 -15.56
N ILE A 91 -3.79 -9.39 -14.53
CA ILE A 91 -4.80 -10.01 -13.70
C ILE A 91 -6.03 -9.09 -13.59
N VAL A 92 -7.20 -9.69 -13.75
CA VAL A 92 -8.49 -9.00 -13.70
C VAL A 92 -9.24 -9.47 -12.45
N GLY A 93 -9.72 -8.53 -11.67
CA GLY A 93 -10.51 -8.78 -10.46
C GLY A 93 -11.59 -7.74 -10.26
N SER A 94 -12.12 -7.70 -9.05
CA SER A 94 -13.13 -6.73 -8.61
C SER A 94 -12.74 -6.09 -7.28
N ALA A 95 -13.33 -4.93 -7.01
CA ALA A 95 -13.29 -4.28 -5.72
C ALA A 95 -14.70 -3.84 -5.31
N TYR A 96 -15.00 -3.92 -4.02
CA TYR A 96 -16.29 -3.53 -3.44
C TYR A 96 -16.10 -3.06 -2.00
N ALA A 97 -17.06 -2.29 -1.48
CA ALA A 97 -17.01 -1.80 -0.11
C ALA A 97 -17.05 -2.95 0.90
N ASP A 98 -16.21 -2.88 1.94
CA ASP A 98 -16.20 -3.86 3.03
C ASP A 98 -17.44 -3.65 3.92
N SER A 99 -18.46 -4.49 3.73
CA SER A 99 -19.73 -4.35 4.45
C SER A 99 -19.60 -4.43 5.97
N LEU A 100 -18.57 -5.10 6.50
CA LEU A 100 -18.32 -5.19 7.94
C LEU A 100 -17.79 -3.88 8.51
N GLN A 101 -17.05 -3.11 7.70
CA GLN A 101 -16.47 -1.84 8.10
C GLN A 101 -17.35 -0.65 7.73
N CYS A 102 -18.14 -0.79 6.66
CA CYS A 102 -18.86 0.31 6.00
C CYS A 102 -20.37 0.24 6.23
N GLY A 103 -20.94 -0.92 6.58
CA GLY A 103 -22.39 -1.12 6.57
C GLY A 103 -22.97 -0.82 5.18
N ASN A 104 -23.86 0.18 5.11
CA ASN A 104 -24.48 0.65 3.86
C ASN A 104 -23.85 1.95 3.30
N ASP A 105 -22.72 2.40 3.86
CA ASP A 105 -22.07 3.63 3.42
C ASP A 105 -21.45 3.48 2.03
N THR A 106 -22.04 4.17 1.06
CA THR A 106 -21.56 4.26 -0.33
C THR A 106 -20.31 5.12 -0.49
N GLY A 107 -19.96 5.93 0.53
CA GLY A 107 -18.78 6.78 0.58
C GLY A 107 -17.58 6.12 1.27
N CYS A 108 -17.61 4.81 1.47
CA CYS A 108 -16.59 4.11 2.22
C CYS A 108 -15.31 3.88 1.42
N SER A 109 -14.17 4.21 2.02
CA SER A 109 -12.81 4.01 1.49
C SER A 109 -12.16 2.68 1.91
N LYS A 110 -12.86 1.87 2.71
CA LYS A 110 -12.42 0.54 3.11
C LYS A 110 -13.00 -0.47 2.15
N LEU A 111 -12.18 -0.93 1.21
CA LEU A 111 -12.60 -1.85 0.18
C LEU A 111 -12.05 -3.25 0.45
N ILE A 112 -12.71 -4.24 -0.15
CA ILE A 112 -12.16 -5.57 -0.40
C ILE A 112 -11.87 -5.67 -1.90
N VAL A 113 -10.68 -6.16 -2.24
CA VAL A 113 -10.35 -6.59 -3.61
C VAL A 113 -10.42 -8.10 -3.70
N GLU A 114 -10.90 -8.62 -4.82
CA GLU A 114 -11.00 -10.05 -5.09
C GLU A 114 -10.40 -10.38 -6.46
N PHE A 115 -9.52 -11.38 -6.50
CA PHE A 115 -8.86 -11.83 -7.71
C PHE A 115 -8.98 -13.35 -7.87
N PRO A 116 -9.33 -13.85 -9.08
CA PRO A 116 -9.34 -15.27 -9.38
C PRO A 116 -7.91 -15.74 -9.70
N ILE A 117 -7.26 -16.38 -8.73
CA ILE A 117 -5.92 -16.95 -8.90
C ILE A 117 -6.05 -18.39 -9.40
N PRO A 118 -5.43 -18.76 -10.54
CA PRO A 118 -5.41 -20.14 -11.00
C PRO A 118 -4.95 -21.08 -9.88
N ILE A 119 -5.60 -22.24 -9.75
CA ILE A 119 -5.32 -23.29 -8.75
C ILE A 119 -5.75 -22.94 -7.31
N VAL A 120 -5.59 -21.69 -6.87
CA VAL A 120 -5.93 -21.25 -5.50
C VAL A 120 -7.41 -20.85 -5.36
N GLY A 121 -8.04 -20.41 -6.45
CA GLY A 121 -9.41 -19.88 -6.45
C GLY A 121 -9.43 -18.38 -6.19
N ASN A 122 -10.56 -17.87 -5.67
CA ASN A 122 -10.72 -16.44 -5.42
C ASN A 122 -9.99 -16.06 -4.13
N VAL A 123 -9.04 -15.13 -4.26
CA VAL A 123 -8.29 -14.57 -3.13
C VAL A 123 -8.80 -13.15 -2.88
N GLN A 124 -9.16 -12.89 -1.64
CA GLN A 124 -9.60 -11.58 -1.18
C GLN A 124 -8.51 -10.89 -0.36
N GLY A 125 -8.48 -9.57 -0.40
CA GLY A 125 -7.60 -8.75 0.43
C GLY A 125 -8.25 -7.41 0.78
N THR A 126 -7.93 -6.88 1.96
CA THR A 126 -8.33 -5.51 2.33
C THR A 126 -7.58 -4.51 1.46
N TYR A 127 -8.26 -3.45 1.04
CA TYR A 127 -7.71 -2.37 0.22
C TYR A 127 -8.29 -1.05 0.74
N TRP A 128 -7.61 -0.46 1.71
CA TRP A 128 -8.09 0.71 2.43
C TRP A 128 -7.37 1.96 1.93
N ILE A 129 -8.14 2.92 1.44
CA ILE A 129 -7.60 4.18 0.91
C ILE A 129 -7.43 5.14 2.08
N LEU A 130 -6.19 5.29 2.55
CA LEU A 130 -5.86 6.14 3.69
C LEU A 130 -6.08 7.60 3.34
N ASP A 131 -5.61 8.00 2.16
CA ASP A 131 -5.75 9.36 1.64
C ASP A 131 -5.59 9.37 0.11
N THR A 132 -6.31 10.26 -0.57
CA THR A 132 -6.17 10.50 -2.01
C THR A 132 -6.74 11.87 -2.36
N ASP A 133 -6.11 12.56 -3.29
CA ASP A 133 -6.68 13.75 -3.95
C ASP A 133 -7.36 13.41 -5.28
N TYR A 134 -7.53 12.12 -5.58
CA TYR A 134 -8.08 11.51 -6.80
C TYR A 134 -7.30 11.76 -8.09
N THR A 135 -6.46 12.79 -8.12
CA THR A 135 -5.93 13.42 -9.34
C THR A 135 -4.42 13.35 -9.43
N SER A 136 -3.72 13.10 -8.34
CA SER A 136 -2.26 12.96 -8.34
C SER A 136 -1.76 11.76 -7.56
N TYR A 137 -2.32 11.44 -6.38
CA TYR A 137 -1.89 10.29 -5.57
C TYR A 137 -3.02 9.55 -4.86
N SER A 138 -2.73 8.33 -4.44
CA SER A 138 -3.50 7.55 -3.48
C SER A 138 -2.56 6.72 -2.60
N VAL A 139 -2.72 6.84 -1.28
CA VAL A 139 -2.03 6.00 -0.29
C VAL A 139 -2.97 4.88 0.11
N VAL A 140 -2.56 3.64 -0.16
CA VAL A 140 -3.39 2.45 0.03
C VAL A 140 -2.72 1.53 1.03
N TRP A 141 -3.50 1.06 1.99
CA TRP A 141 -3.08 0.14 3.03
C TRP A 141 -3.89 -1.14 2.97
N SER A 142 -3.22 -2.26 3.19
CA SER A 142 -3.85 -3.55 3.47
C SER A 142 -3.23 -4.08 4.73
N CYS A 143 -4.06 -4.56 5.64
CA CYS A 143 -3.57 -5.31 6.78
C CYS A 143 -4.57 -6.43 7.09
N THR A 144 -4.04 -7.63 7.30
CA THR A 144 -4.81 -8.81 7.64
C THR A 144 -4.14 -9.51 8.81
N ASP A 145 -4.88 -9.71 9.89
CA ASP A 145 -4.42 -10.48 11.03
C ASP A 145 -4.31 -11.97 10.67
N PHE A 146 -3.21 -12.58 11.07
CA PHE A 146 -2.93 -14.01 10.93
C PHE A 146 -2.35 -14.55 12.23
N LEU A 147 -3.20 -15.22 13.02
CA LEU A 147 -2.88 -15.73 14.36
C LEU A 147 -2.34 -14.60 15.27
N PHE A 148 -1.06 -14.66 15.64
CA PHE A 148 -0.38 -13.69 16.51
C PHE A 148 0.48 -12.67 15.71
N HIS A 149 0.33 -12.67 14.39
CA HIS A 149 0.99 -11.76 13.46
C HIS A 149 -0.04 -11.06 12.57
N HIS A 150 0.42 -10.09 11.79
CA HIS A 150 -0.37 -9.51 10.70
C HIS A 150 0.48 -9.41 9.43
N LEU A 151 -0.16 -9.57 8.29
CA LEU A 151 0.41 -9.25 6.99
C LEU A 151 -0.02 -7.84 6.64
N LYS A 152 0.95 -6.98 6.34
CA LYS A 152 0.71 -5.58 5.98
C LYS A 152 1.27 -5.29 4.59
N TYR A 153 0.51 -4.57 3.80
CA TYR A 153 0.94 -4.05 2.52
C TYR A 153 0.60 -2.58 2.39
N LEU A 154 1.47 -1.85 1.70
CA LEU A 154 1.33 -0.43 1.42
C LEU A 154 1.60 -0.21 -0.06
N TRP A 155 0.77 0.61 -0.70
CA TRP A 155 1.01 1.10 -2.05
C TRP A 155 0.87 2.62 -2.08
N LEU A 156 1.80 3.28 -2.76
CA LEU A 156 1.60 4.63 -3.26
C LEU A 156 1.30 4.53 -4.75
N LEU A 157 0.08 4.92 -5.11
CA LEU A 157 -0.36 5.02 -6.49
C LEU A 157 -0.34 6.47 -6.93
N THR A 158 0.02 6.72 -8.19
CA THR A 158 0.11 8.06 -8.77
C THR A 158 -0.58 8.10 -10.14
N ARG A 159 -1.10 9.27 -10.54
CA ARG A 159 -1.69 9.44 -11.88
C ARG A 159 -0.65 9.60 -12.99
N GLU A 160 0.57 9.96 -12.61
CA GLU A 160 1.72 10.02 -13.51
C GLU A 160 2.75 8.95 -13.12
N PRO A 161 3.49 8.36 -14.07
CA PRO A 161 4.55 7.40 -13.75
C PRO A 161 5.67 8.02 -12.91
N LYS A 162 5.94 9.32 -13.14
CA LYS A 162 6.95 10.13 -12.45
C LYS A 162 6.32 11.44 -11.95
N PRO A 163 5.61 11.41 -10.82
CA PRO A 163 4.99 12.62 -10.27
C PRO A 163 6.05 13.61 -9.78
N ILE A 164 5.64 14.86 -9.58
CA ILE A 164 6.48 15.88 -8.92
C ILE A 164 6.71 15.56 -7.44
N GLN A 165 7.82 16.03 -6.88
CA GLN A 165 8.23 15.73 -5.50
C GLN A 165 7.17 16.11 -4.46
N SER A 166 6.46 17.22 -4.63
CA SER A 166 5.43 17.66 -3.68
C SER A 166 4.24 16.70 -3.56
N VAL A 167 4.00 15.84 -4.56
CA VAL A 167 3.01 14.75 -4.47
C VAL A 167 3.54 13.62 -3.58
N LEU A 168 4.82 13.29 -3.70
CA LEU A 168 5.48 12.28 -2.88
C LEU A 168 5.55 12.73 -1.41
N ASP A 169 5.92 13.99 -1.16
CA ASP A 169 6.01 14.56 0.18
C ASP A 169 4.67 14.51 0.93
N LYS A 170 3.55 14.76 0.21
CA LYS A 170 2.21 14.61 0.78
C LYS A 170 1.93 13.16 1.18
N ALA A 171 2.24 12.21 0.30
CA ALA A 171 2.04 10.80 0.58
C ALA A 171 2.89 10.32 1.77
N ASP A 172 4.14 10.78 1.88
CA ASP A 172 5.03 10.52 3.02
C ASP A 172 4.44 11.05 4.33
N ALA A 173 3.95 12.30 4.34
CA ALA A 173 3.32 12.89 5.51
C ALA A 173 2.09 12.08 6.00
N ILE A 174 1.31 11.51 5.08
CA ILE A 174 0.20 10.62 5.42
C ILE A 174 0.70 9.33 6.08
N MET A 175 1.78 8.74 5.57
CA MET A 175 2.37 7.53 6.15
C MET A 175 2.94 7.78 7.55
N GLU A 176 3.56 8.94 7.78
CA GLU A 176 4.05 9.38 9.09
C GLU A 176 2.90 9.59 10.07
N GLN A 177 1.84 10.30 9.65
CA GLN A 177 0.66 10.57 10.47
C GLN A 177 0.02 9.30 11.03
N TYR A 178 0.00 8.22 10.24
CA TYR A 178 -0.58 6.94 10.63
C TYR A 178 0.45 5.96 11.25
N GLY A 179 1.70 6.37 11.45
CA GLY A 179 2.74 5.53 12.05
C GLY A 179 3.12 4.32 11.19
N ILE A 180 2.96 4.44 9.86
CA ILE A 180 3.29 3.38 8.91
C ILE A 180 4.49 3.69 8.01
N ALA A 181 5.10 4.88 8.16
CA ALA A 181 6.30 5.30 7.44
C ALA A 181 7.49 4.33 7.61
N ASP A 182 7.58 3.67 8.76
CA ASP A 182 8.61 2.67 9.04
C ASP A 182 8.44 1.37 8.23
N THR A 183 7.33 1.22 7.50
CA THR A 183 7.11 0.07 6.62
C THR A 183 8.10 0.13 5.46
N PRO A 184 9.01 -0.85 5.32
CA PRO A 184 9.99 -0.84 4.24
C PRO A 184 9.28 -0.82 2.89
N THR A 185 9.68 0.09 2.01
CA THR A 185 9.13 0.20 0.65
C THR A 185 10.23 0.09 -0.41
N MET A 186 9.84 -0.31 -1.62
CA MET A 186 10.64 -0.15 -2.84
C MET A 186 9.90 0.69 -3.85
N ALA A 187 10.65 1.52 -4.58
CA ALA A 187 10.16 2.15 -5.79
C ALA A 187 9.90 1.10 -6.88
N THR A 188 8.85 1.34 -7.65
CA THR A 188 8.54 0.55 -8.85
C THR A 188 9.15 1.23 -10.06
N ASN A 189 9.89 0.46 -10.86
CA ASN A 189 10.49 0.97 -12.08
C ASN A 189 9.38 1.24 -13.12
N GLN A 190 9.20 2.50 -13.49
CA GLN A 190 8.27 2.98 -14.51
C GLN A 190 8.99 3.51 -15.77
N ASP A 191 10.28 3.17 -15.94
CA ASP A 191 11.09 3.52 -17.10
C ASP A 191 10.94 2.48 -18.22
N ASP A 192 11.02 2.98 -19.46
CA ASP A 192 10.96 2.18 -20.68
C ASP A 192 9.76 1.21 -20.68
N CYS A 193 8.59 1.75 -20.37
CA CYS A 193 7.31 1.04 -20.37
C CYS A 193 6.62 1.19 -21.75
N PRO A 194 5.93 0.14 -22.24
CA PRO A 194 5.17 0.19 -23.49
C PRO A 194 4.02 1.20 -23.50
#